data_AF-A0A1H7TBF9-F1
#
_entry.id   AF-A0A1H7TBF9-F1
#
_cell.length_a   1.000
_cell.length_b   1.000
_cell.length_c   1.000
_cell.angle_alpha   90.00
_cell.angle_beta   90.00
_cell.angle_gamma   90.00
#
_symmetry.space_group_name_H-M   'P 1'
#
loop_
_entity.id
_entity.type
_entity.pdbx_description
1 polymer ?
#
loop_
_entity_poly.entity_id
_entity_poly.type
_entity_poly.pdbx_seq_one_letter_code
_entity_poly.pdbx_strand_id
1 'polypeptide(L)'
;MTMLSPHELATLMLVRHAPDQIDMTRIELDTLLGCRLISFEPLSGGPSGELRRPALTPAGVSVLEAAARLARRRPPREQAASGEDRFA
;
A
#
# COMPACT_ATOMS: atom_id res chain seq x y z
N MET A 1 13.29 14.25 -1.53
CA MET A 1 12.00 13.82 -0.95
C MET A 1 11.28 13.04 -2.02
N THR A 2 11.25 11.71 -1.94
CA THR A 2 10.48 10.89 -2.90
C THR A 2 9.04 10.82 -2.41
N MET A 3 8.10 11.24 -3.25
CA MET A 3 6.67 11.11 -2.99
C MET A 3 6.22 9.69 -3.35
N LEU A 4 5.35 9.09 -2.54
CA LEU A 4 4.77 7.79 -2.87
C LEU A 4 3.86 7.91 -4.10
N SER A 5 4.12 7.07 -5.09
CA SER A 5 3.20 6.83 -6.20
C SER A 5 1.95 6.07 -5.71
N PRO A 6 0.83 6.12 -6.46
CA PRO A 6 -0.35 5.30 -6.15
C PRO A 6 -0.04 3.81 -6.05
N HIS A 7 0.93 3.32 -6.84
CA HIS A 7 1.33 1.93 -6.84
C HIS A 7 2.10 1.54 -5.57
N GLU A 8 3.02 2.41 -5.12
CA GLU A 8 3.74 2.20 -3.85
C GLU A 8 2.80 2.26 -2.65
N LEU A 9 1.82 3.17 -2.68
CA LEU A 9 0.78 3.21 -1.66
C LEU A 9 -0.06 1.93 -1.65
N ALA A 10 -0.39 1.36 -2.82
CA ALA A 10 -1.10 0.09 -2.92
C ALA A 10 -0.25 -1.07 -2.37
N THR A 11 1.05 -1.11 -2.67
CA THR A 11 1.97 -2.10 -2.08
C THR A 11 2.02 -1.96 -0.56
N LEU A 12 2.06 -0.73 -0.02
CA LEU A 12 2.02 -0.50 1.43
C LEU A 12 0.70 -1.02 2.05
N MET A 13 -0.43 -0.89 1.36
CA MET A 13 -1.70 -1.51 1.78
C MET A 13 -1.62 -3.05 1.76
N LEU A 14 -1.00 -3.64 0.74
CA LEU A 14 -0.80 -5.09 0.67
C LEU A 14 0.07 -5.59 1.82
N VAL A 15 1.12 -4.85 2.21
CA VAL A 15 1.98 -5.22 3.36
C VAL A 15 1.15 -5.34 4.64
N ARG A 16 0.13 -4.50 4.80
CA ARG A 16 -0.78 -4.56 5.95
C ARG A 16 -1.67 -5.80 5.96
N HIS A 17 -2.18 -6.20 4.79
CA HIS A 17 -3.29 -7.16 4.69
C HIS A 17 -2.85 -8.58 4.29
N ALA A 18 -1.75 -8.69 3.56
CA ALA A 18 -1.24 -9.96 3.03
C ALA A 18 0.29 -9.93 2.91
N PRO A 19 1.04 -9.68 4.01
CA PRO A 19 2.50 -9.55 3.97
C PRO A 19 3.20 -10.80 3.42
N ASP A 20 2.62 -11.98 3.66
CA ASP A 20 3.18 -13.27 3.22
C ASP A 20 2.95 -13.55 1.72
N GLN A 21 2.08 -12.79 1.04
CA GLN A 21 1.77 -12.94 -0.39
C GLN A 21 2.55 -11.95 -1.27
N ILE A 22 3.40 -11.13 -0.66
CA ILE A 22 4.16 -10.12 -1.39
C ILE A 22 5.39 -10.76 -2.00
N ASP A 23 5.59 -10.49 -3.29
CA ASP A 23 6.83 -10.79 -3.97
C ASP A 23 7.94 -9.84 -3.46
N MET A 24 8.98 -10.41 -2.82
CA MET A 24 10.11 -9.65 -2.25
C MET A 24 10.99 -8.99 -3.31
N THR A 25 10.83 -9.33 -4.60
CA THR A 25 11.61 -8.75 -5.71
C THR A 25 11.02 -7.44 -6.25
N ARG A 26 9.88 -7.00 -5.70
CA ARG A 26 9.19 -5.78 -6.09
C ARG A 26 10.00 -4.53 -5.75
N ILE A 27 10.25 -3.72 -6.76
CA ILE A 27 10.99 -2.44 -6.64
C ILE A 27 10.30 -1.46 -5.69
N GLU A 28 8.98 -1.56 -5.53
CA GLU A 28 8.24 -0.71 -4.59
C GLU A 28 8.68 -0.94 -3.15
N LEU A 29 9.13 -2.16 -2.81
CA LEU A 29 9.63 -2.46 -1.46
C LEU A 29 10.92 -1.69 -1.17
N ASP A 30 11.78 -1.47 -2.16
CA ASP A 30 12.98 -0.67 -2.01
C ASP A 30 12.62 0.80 -1.72
N THR A 31 11.61 1.36 -2.43
CA THR A 31 11.12 2.71 -2.11
C THR A 31 10.54 2.76 -0.70
N LEU A 32 9.67 1.81 -0.34
CA LEU A 32 9.02 1.79 0.97
C LEU A 32 10.03 1.62 2.11
N LEU A 33 11.09 0.84 1.89
CA LEU A 33 12.21 0.67 2.83
C LEU A 33 13.04 1.95 2.92
N GLY A 34 13.36 2.59 1.79
CA GLY A 34 14.04 3.88 1.73
C GLY A 34 13.28 4.99 2.46
N CYS A 35 11.94 4.96 2.40
CA CYS A 35 11.05 5.83 3.14
C CYS A 35 10.80 5.40 4.60
N ARG A 36 11.37 4.27 5.05
CA ARG A 36 11.20 3.67 6.39
C ARG A 36 9.74 3.38 6.76
N LEU A 37 8.91 3.08 5.77
CA LEU A 37 7.50 2.73 5.98
C LEU A 37 7.32 1.23 6.24
N ILE A 38 8.30 0.43 5.83
CA ILE A 38 8.35 -1.01 6.08
C ILE A 38 9.71 -1.43 6.64
N SER A 39 9.75 -2.61 7.23
CA SER A 39 10.94 -3.37 7.60
C SER A 39 10.78 -4.83 7.20
N PHE A 40 11.88 -5.58 7.07
CA PHE A 40 11.82 -7.02 6.84
C PHE A 40 12.00 -7.78 8.14
N GLU A 41 11.00 -8.57 8.52
CA GLU A 41 11.02 -9.40 9.72
C GLU A 41 11.23 -10.88 9.36
N PRO A 42 11.98 -11.65 10.17
CA PRO A 42 12.08 -13.09 10.02
C PRO A 42 10.71 -13.75 10.19
N LEU A 43 10.34 -14.61 9.24
CA LEU A 43 9.14 -15.43 9.35
C LEU A 43 9.43 -16.61 10.28
N SER A 44 8.96 -16.53 11.51
CA SER A 44 9.05 -17.64 12.47
C SER A 44 8.05 -18.72 12.08
N GLY A 45 8.51 -19.81 11.43
CA GLY A 45 7.67 -20.99 11.17
C GLY A 45 7.90 -21.75 9.85
N GLY A 46 8.79 -21.28 8.97
CA GLY A 46 9.12 -22.01 7.73
C GLY A 46 10.16 -23.12 7.94
N PRO A 47 10.12 -24.22 7.15
CA PRO A 47 11.03 -25.37 7.30
C PRO A 47 12.53 -25.04 7.14
N SER A 48 12.87 -23.86 6.63
CA SER A 48 14.26 -23.44 6.39
C SER A 48 14.66 -22.12 7.05
N GLY A 49 13.84 -21.51 7.92
CA GLY A 49 14.24 -20.32 8.72
C GLY A 49 14.67 -19.05 7.96
N GLU A 50 14.65 -19.04 6.63
CA GLU A 50 15.16 -17.96 5.77
C GLU A 50 14.07 -17.05 5.18
N LEU A 51 12.79 -17.40 5.32
CA LEU A 51 11.72 -16.54 4.81
C LEU A 51 11.69 -15.23 5.61
N ARG A 52 11.77 -14.10 4.91
CA ARG A 52 11.55 -12.76 5.48
C ARG A 52 10.27 -12.20 4.87
N ARG A 53 9.50 -11.46 5.67
CA ARG A 53 8.30 -10.76 5.20
C ARG A 53 8.38 -9.26 5.47
N PRO A 54 7.78 -8.41 4.62
CA PRO A 54 7.64 -7.01 4.93
C PRO A 54 6.64 -6.85 6.07
N ALA A 55 6.97 -5.95 6.99
CA ALA A 55 6.13 -5.53 8.10
C ALA A 55 6.06 -4.00 8.11
N LEU A 56 4.92 -3.44 8.51
CA LEU A 56 4.77 -1.99 8.62
C LEU A 56 5.57 -1.46 9.81
N THR A 57 6.25 -0.33 9.61
CA THR A 57 6.73 0.47 10.73
C THR A 57 5.59 1.33 11.30
N PRO A 58 5.77 1.93 12.49
CA PRO A 58 4.80 2.92 13.00
C PRO A 58 4.55 4.09 12.02
N ALA A 59 5.55 4.47 11.23
CA ALA A 59 5.40 5.48 10.20
C ALA A 59 4.53 4.98 9.04
N GLY A 60 4.73 3.74 8.58
CA GLY A 60 3.89 3.09 7.58
C GLY A 60 2.42 3.02 7.99
N VAL A 61 2.15 2.63 9.24
CA VAL A 61 0.79 2.64 9.82
C VAL A 61 0.18 4.04 9.77
N SER A 62 0.93 5.05 10.24
CA SER A 62 0.47 6.45 10.28
C SER A 62 0.10 6.99 8.88
N VAL A 63 0.88 6.63 7.85
CA VAL A 63 0.61 7.01 6.45
C VAL A 63 -0.70 6.39 5.97
N LEU A 64 -0.91 5.09 6.19
CA LEU A 64 -2.14 4.41 5.78
C LEU A 64 -3.38 4.98 6.48
N GLU A 65 -3.26 5.31 7.77
CA GLU A 65 -4.35 5.96 8.50
C GLU A 65 -4.66 7.37 7.97
N ALA A 66 -3.63 8.15 7.64
CA ALA A 66 -3.80 9.46 7.03
C ALA A 66 -4.46 9.36 5.65
N ALA A 67 -4.05 8.40 4.82
CA ALA A 67 -4.67 8.13 3.53
C ALA A 67 -6.15 7.73 3.68
N ALA A 68 -6.48 6.87 4.64
CA ALA A 68 -7.85 6.48 4.93
C ALA A 68 -8.71 7.68 5.39
N ARG A 69 -8.15 8.59 6.21
CA ARG A 69 -8.83 9.84 6.59
C ARG A 69 -9.09 10.74 5.38
N LEU A 70 -8.12 10.88 4.48
CA LEU A 70 -8.25 11.69 3.29
C LEU A 70 -9.30 11.12 2.31
N ALA A 71 -9.30 9.80 2.13
CA ALA A 71 -10.30 9.12 1.28
C ALA A 71 -11.73 9.38 1.78
N ARG A 72 -11.95 9.36 3.10
CA ARG A 72 -13.26 9.69 3.70
C ARG A 72 -13.70 11.14 3.53
N ARG A 73 -12.74 12.07 3.36
CA ARG A 73 -13.02 13.49 3.13
C ARG A 73 -13.39 13.81 1.68
N ARG A 74 -13.15 12.89 0.75
CA ARG A 74 -13.53 13.08 -0.64
C ARG A 74 -15.03 12.77 -0.76
N PRO A 75 -15.89 13.72 -1.14
CA PRO A 75 -17.28 13.41 -1.43
C PRO A 75 -17.33 12.36 -2.56
N PRO A 76 -18.38 11.52 -2.63
CA PRO A 76 -18.59 10.62 -3.76
C PRO A 76 -18.45 11.42 -5.05
N ARG A 77 -17.60 10.93 -5.95
CA ARG A 77 -17.39 11.58 -7.25
C ARG A 77 -18.75 11.76 -7.92
N GLU A 78 -19.14 13.01 -8.11
CA GLU A 78 -20.15 13.46 -9.07
C GLU A 78 -19.60 13.15 -10.48
N GLN A 79 -19.66 11.87 -10.86
CA GLN A 79 -19.25 11.34 -12.16
C GLN A 79 -20.41 10.60 -12.86
N ALA A 80 -21.64 10.80 -12.37
CA ALA A 80 -22.87 10.38 -13.03
C ALA A 80 -23.65 11.61 -13.53
N ALA A 81 -23.01 12.43 -14.38
CA ALA A 81 -23.70 13.49 -15.11
C ALA A 81 -22.89 13.88 -16.35
N SER A 82 -22.57 12.91 -17.21
CA SER A 82 -22.25 13.21 -18.61
C SER A 82 -22.40 11.95 -19.43
N GLY A 83 -23.50 11.86 -20.20
CA GLY A 83 -23.56 10.97 -21.35
C GLY A 83 -24.77 10.04 -21.47
N GLU A 84 -25.98 10.44 -21.09
CA GLU A 84 -27.20 9.77 -21.53
C GLU A 84 -28.22 10.82 -22.00
N ASP A 85 -27.88 11.50 -23.10
CA ASP A 85 -28.86 12.23 -23.90
C ASP A 85 -28.33 12.37 -25.33
N ARG A 86 -28.35 11.27 -26.08
CA ARG A 86 -28.31 11.26 -27.54
C ARG A 86 -28.64 9.87 -28.05
N PHE A 87 -29.93 9.59 -28.20
CA PHE A 87 -30.51 8.90 -29.35
C PHE A 87 -32.01 9.15 -29.29
N ALA A 88 -32.43 10.20 -29.99
CA ALA A 88 -33.79 10.40 -30.48
C ALA A 88 -33.86 9.89 -31.93
#